data_AF-A0A1E4HZ06-F1
#
_entry.id   AF-A0A1E4HZ06-F1
#
_cell.length_a   1.000
_cell.length_b   1.000
_cell.length_c   1.000
_cell.angle_alpha   90.00
_cell.angle_beta   90.00
_cell.angle_gamma   90.00
#
_symmetry.space_group_name_H-M   'P 1'
#
loop_
_entity.id
_entity.type
_entity.pdbx_description
1 polymer ?
#
loop_
_entity_poly.entity_id
_entity_poly.type
_entity_poly.pdbx_seq_one_letter_code
_entity_poly.pdbx_strand_id
1 'polypeptide(L)' 'MTLRLTDEEADALRRQAEREDRSMQEVAREAVREYVERRTHTARVDDALDVLAPRYADLLDRLGKA' A
#
# COMPACT_ATOMS: atom_id res chain seq x y z
N MET A 1 -20.00 0.67 -3.41
CA MET A 1 -19.28 -0.56 -3.01
C MET A 1 -19.84 -1.01 -1.68
N THR A 2 -20.24 -2.27 -1.55
CA THR A 2 -20.73 -2.85 -0.29
C THR A 2 -19.66 -3.79 0.27
N LEU A 3 -19.02 -3.38 1.36
CA LEU A 3 -18.06 -4.21 2.10
C LEU A 3 -18.81 -4.98 3.19
N ARG A 4 -18.49 -6.26 3.37
CA ARG A 4 -18.93 -7.03 4.53
C ARG A 4 -17.85 -6.89 5.60
N LEU A 5 -18.17 -6.14 6.64
CA LEU A 5 -17.32 -5.94 7.81
C LEU A 5 -17.83 -6.83 8.94
N THR A 6 -16.90 -7.33 9.74
CA THR A 6 -17.19 -7.83 11.09
C THR A 6 -17.64 -6.66 11.98
N ASP A 7 -18.28 -6.98 13.10
CA ASP A 7 -18.74 -5.96 14.07
C ASP A 7 -17.55 -5.14 14.60
N GLU A 8 -16.42 -5.80 14.87
CA GLU A 8 -15.19 -5.15 15.34
C GLU A 8 -14.61 -4.16 14.30
N GLU A 9 -14.59 -4.56 13.02
CA GLU A 9 -14.12 -3.70 11.93
C GLU A 9 -15.06 -2.50 11.72
N ALA A 10 -16.38 -2.72 11.79
CA ALA A 10 -17.36 -1.66 11.66
C ALA A 10 -17.24 -0.63 12.80
N ASP A 11 -17.03 -1.10 14.03
CA ASP A 11 -16.84 -0.24 15.19
C ASP A 11 -15.52 0.53 15.15
N ALA A 12 -14.43 -0.12 14.72
CA ALA A 12 -13.15 0.55 14.51
C ALA A 12 -13.25 1.66 13.46
N LEU A 13 -13.90 1.36 12.33
CA LEU A 13 -14.11 2.32 11.24
C LEU A 13 -15.01 3.48 11.66
N ARG A 14 -16.07 3.21 12.45
CA ARG A 14 -16.96 4.25 12.98
C ARG A 14 -16.21 5.20 13.91
N ARG A 15 -15.46 4.68 14.89
CA ARG A 15 -14.63 5.50 15.78
C ARG A 15 -13.62 6.34 15.03
N GLN A 16 -13.04 5.80 13.96
CA GLN A 16 -12.09 6.55 13.14
C GLN A 16 -12.78 7.70 12.39
N ALA A 17 -13.93 7.43 11.79
CA ALA A 17 -14.74 8.43 11.10
C ALA A 17 -15.20 9.56 12.02
N GLU A 18 -15.59 9.24 13.25
CA GLU A 18 -15.93 10.23 14.28
C GLU A 18 -14.74 11.10 14.68
N ARG A 19 -13.54 10.52 14.82
CA ARG A 19 -12.32 11.29 15.13
C ARG A 19 -11.90 12.24 14.01
N GLU A 20 -12.18 11.86 12.77
CA GLU A 20 -11.80 12.64 11.59
C GLU A 20 -12.90 13.61 11.13
N ASP A 21 -14.06 13.64 11.80
CA ASP A 21 -15.25 14.40 11.37
C ASP A 21 -15.68 14.09 9.92
N ARG A 22 -15.61 12.81 9.54
CA ARG A 22 -15.87 12.33 8.17
C ARG A 22 -16.89 11.22 8.15
N SER A 23 -17.44 10.95 6.97
CA SER A 23 -18.31 9.78 6.82
C SER A 23 -17.49 8.48 6.86
N MET A 24 -18.06 7.40 7.43
CA MET A 24 -17.44 6.07 7.39
C MET A 24 -17.07 5.62 5.97
N GLN A 25 -17.87 6.03 4.97
CA GLN A 25 -17.62 5.69 3.56
C GLN A 25 -16.41 6.41 3.00
N GLU A 26 -16.16 7.67 3.39
CA GLU A 26 -14.96 8.40 2.97
C GLU A 26 -13.71 7.80 3.58
N VAL A 27 -13.73 7.52 4.88
CA VAL A 27 -12.61 6.86 5.57
C VAL A 27 -12.29 5.50 4.94
N ALA A 28 -13.32 4.70 4.64
CA ALA A 28 -13.13 3.42 3.96
C ALA A 28 -12.51 3.57 2.56
N ARG A 29 -12.94 4.57 1.78
CA ARG A 29 -12.40 4.82 0.44
C ARG A 29 -10.95 5.29 0.51
N GLU A 30 -10.62 6.12 1.49
CA GLU A 30 -9.25 6.57 1.71
C GLU A 30 -8.35 5.42 2.13
N ALA A 31 -8.76 4.60 3.10
CA ALA A 31 -8.01 3.43 3.54
C ALA A 31 -7.72 2.47 2.37
N VAL A 32 -8.70 2.23 1.49
CA VAL A 32 -8.50 1.42 0.28
C VAL A 32 -7.50 2.07 -0.67
N ARG A 33 -7.61 3.39 -0.91
CA ARG A 33 -6.68 4.13 -1.78
C ARG A 33 -5.26 4.04 -1.24
N GLU A 34 -5.06 4.36 0.04
CA GLU A 34 -3.75 4.35 0.68
C GLU A 34 -3.11 2.95 0.64
N TYR A 35 -3.91 1.92 0.93
CA TYR A 35 -3.48 0.53 0.85
C TYR A 35 -3.00 0.15 -0.54
N VAL A 36 -3.77 0.52 -1.57
CA VAL A 36 -3.42 0.24 -2.97
C VAL A 36 -2.18 1.04 -3.36
N GLU A 37 -2.10 2.33 -3.08
CA GLU A 37 -0.97 3.19 -3.43
C GLU A 37 0.34 2.71 -2.79
N ARG A 38 0.29 2.38 -1.49
CA ARG A 38 1.44 1.86 -0.74
C ARG A 38 1.98 0.57 -1.38
N ARG A 39 1.09 -0.33 -1.81
CA ARG A 39 1.51 -1.58 -2.47
C ARG A 39 1.91 -1.42 -3.93
N THR A 40 1.30 -0.47 -4.62
CA THR A 40 1.61 -0.26 -6.05
C THR A 40 3.01 0.31 -6.22
N HIS A 41 3.49 1.15 -5.30
CA HIS A 41 4.87 1.63 -5.39
C HIS A 41 5.89 0.48 -5.26
N THR A 42 5.75 -0.38 -4.25
CA THR A 42 6.62 -1.55 -4.06
C THR A 42 6.57 -2.48 -5.25
N ALA A 43 5.37 -2.83 -5.74
CA ALA A 43 5.23 -3.68 -6.92
C ALA A 43 5.93 -3.08 -8.16
N ARG A 44 5.81 -1.77 -8.40
CA ARG A 44 6.50 -1.11 -9.53
C ARG A 44 8.02 -1.13 -9.39
N VAL A 45 8.52 -0.99 -8.16
CA VAL A 45 9.96 -1.06 -7.90
C VAL A 45 10.46 -2.48 -8.12
N ASP A 46 9.75 -3.49 -7.59
CA ASP A 46 10.09 -4.90 -7.77
C ASP A 46 10.06 -5.30 -9.25
N ASP A 47 9.00 -4.94 -9.99
CA ASP A 47 8.89 -5.18 -11.43
C ASP A 47 10.06 -4.55 -12.22
N ALA A 48 10.49 -3.34 -11.83
CA ALA A 48 11.62 -2.69 -12.47
C ALA A 48 12.96 -3.37 -12.12
N LEU A 49 13.12 -3.83 -10.88
CA LEU A 49 14.30 -4.55 -10.44
C LEU A 49 14.43 -5.92 -11.10
N ASP A 50 13.32 -6.63 -11.35
CA ASP A 50 13.33 -7.90 -12.08
C ASP A 50 13.93 -7.77 -13.48
N VAL A 51 13.75 -6.61 -14.13
CA VAL A 51 14.34 -6.32 -15.45
C VAL A 51 15.78 -5.82 -15.34
N LEU A 52 16.05 -4.92 -14.40
CA LEU A 52 17.31 -4.18 -14.35
C LEU A 52 18.39 -4.93 -13.57
N ALA A 53 18.05 -5.65 -12.51
CA ALA A 53 19.03 -6.33 -11.66
C ALA A 53 19.82 -7.41 -12.42
N PRO A 54 19.23 -8.28 -13.26
CA PRO A 54 20.00 -9.21 -14.09
C PRO A 54 20.88 -8.48 -15.12
N ARG A 55 20.37 -7.38 -15.68
CA ARG A 55 21.07 -6.59 -16.71
C ARG A 55 22.32 -5.89 -16.17
N TYR A 56 22.32 -5.48 -14.91
CA TYR A 56 23.41 -4.74 -14.28
C TYR A 56 24.10 -5.52 -13.16
N ALA A 57 23.92 -6.84 -13.10
CA ALA A 57 24.40 -7.70 -12.02
C ALA A 57 25.90 -7.51 -11.71
N ASP A 58 26.75 -7.45 -12.74
CA ASP A 58 28.20 -7.28 -12.58
C ASP A 58 28.57 -5.88 -12.05
N LEU A 59 27.83 -4.86 -12.46
CA LEU A 59 28.04 -3.48 -12.00
C LEU A 59 27.59 -3.30 -10.55
N LEU A 60 26.46 -3.92 -10.18
CA LEU A 60 25.94 -3.95 -8.81
C LEU A 60 26.85 -4.75 -7.86
N ASP A 61 27.38 -5.89 -8.31
CA ASP A 61 28.33 -6.71 -7.54
C ASP A 61 29.62 -5.94 -7.25
N ARG A 62 30.10 -5.15 -8.21
CA ARG A 62 31.27 -4.26 -8.01
C ARG A 62 30.96 -3.09 -7.07
N LEU A 63 29.75 -2.54 -7.12
CA LEU A 63 29.33 -1.45 -6.23
C LEU A 63 29.23 -1.91 -4.77
N GLY A 64 28.74 -3.13 -4.51
CA GLY A 64 28.61 -3.68 -3.16
C GLY A 64 29.91 -4.13 -2.51
N LYS A 65 31.01 -4.14 -3.27
CA LYS A 65 32.37 -4.53 -2.80
C LYS A 65 33.27 -3.34 -2.47
N ALA A 66 32.82 -2.11 -2.73
CA ALA A 66 33.50 -0.87 -2.38
C ALA A 66 33.06 -0.36 -1.01
#